data_AF-A0A8K0CTF9-F1
#
_entry.id   AF-A0A8K0CTF9-F1
#
_cell.length_a   1.000
_cell.length_b   1.000
_cell.length_c   1.000
_cell.angle_alpha   90.00
_cell.angle_beta   90.00
_cell.angle_gamma   90.00
#
_symmetry.space_group_name_H-M   'P 1'
#
loop_
_entity.id
_entity.type
_entity.pdbx_description
1 polymer ?
#
loop_
_entity_poly.entity_id
_entity_poly.type
_entity_poly.pdbx_seq_one_letter_code
_entity_poly.pdbx_strand_id
1 'polypeptide(L)' 'MSKRLDIILFGATGIAGKHTVPYLHQFAKSAKYSFKWGIAGRSKQKLNNVLSETAKRI' A
#
# COMPACT_ATOMS: atom_id res chain seq x y z
N MET A 1 -20.77 -1.93 -1.14
CA MET A 1 -20.39 -0.80 -2.02
C MET A 1 -18.88 -0.78 -2.15
N SER A 2 -18.30 -1.10 -3.31
CA SER A 2 -16.86 -1.07 -3.52
C SER A 2 -16.36 0.38 -3.45
N LYS A 3 -15.48 0.69 -2.49
CA LYS A 3 -14.81 2.00 -2.47
C LYS A 3 -13.93 2.11 -3.73
N ARG A 4 -14.15 3.14 -4.54
CA ARG A 4 -13.28 3.46 -5.69
C ARG A 4 -11.86 3.73 -5.16
N LEU A 5 -10.91 2.96 -5.69
CA LEU A 5 -9.48 3.18 -5.54
C LEU A 5 -8.96 3.65 -6.89
N ASP A 6 -8.11 4.67 -6.89
CA ASP A 6 -7.44 5.16 -8.08
C ASP A 6 -6.23 4.27 -8.40
N ILE A 7 -5.60 3.68 -7.37
CA ILE A 7 -4.42 2.81 -7.49
C ILE A 7 -4.57 1.55 -6.65
N ILE A 8 -4.20 0.40 -7.21
CA ILE A 8 -4.04 -0.85 -6.48
C ILE A 8 -2.64 -1.41 -6.74
N LEU A 9 -1.86 -1.59 -5.68
CA LEU A 9 -0.56 -2.25 -5.76
C LEU A 9 -0.72 -3.76 -5.64
N PHE A 10 -0.65 -4.47 -6.76
CA PHE A 10 -0.60 -5.93 -6.77
C PHE A 10 0.80 -6.45 -6.41
N GLY A 11 0.85 -7.60 -5.73
CA GLY A 11 2.12 -8.19 -5.32
C GLY A 11 2.77 -7.48 -4.13
N ALA A 12 1.98 -6.81 -3.29
CA ALA A 12 2.47 -6.01 -2.16
C ALA A 12 3.30 -6.81 -1.13
N THR A 13 3.16 -8.14 -1.10
CA THR A 13 3.91 -9.02 -0.20
C THR A 13 5.28 -9.45 -0.74
N GLY A 14 5.57 -9.20 -2.03
CA GLY A 14 6.86 -9.49 -2.64
C GLY A 14 7.93 -8.45 -2.27
N ILE A 15 9.17 -8.70 -2.68
CA ILE A 15 10.30 -7.80 -2.40
C ILE A 15 10.00 -6.38 -2.89
N ALA A 16 9.70 -6.23 -4.18
CA ALA A 16 9.37 -4.93 -4.77
C ALA A 16 8.19 -4.26 -4.06
N GLY A 17 7.08 -5.00 -3.88
CA GLY A 17 5.87 -4.49 -3.23
C GLY A 17 6.14 -3.94 -1.83
N LYS A 18 6.91 -4.65 -1.00
CA LYS A 18 7.28 -4.21 0.36
C LYS A 18 8.04 -2.88 0.36
N HIS A 19 8.88 -2.63 -0.64
CA HIS A 19 9.59 -1.36 -0.79
C HIS A 19 8.70 -0.27 -1.40
N THR A 20 7.75 -0.61 -2.28
CA THR A 20 6.86 0.37 -2.92
C THR A 20 5.82 0.97 -1.97
N VAL A 21 5.28 0.17 -1.03
CA VAL A 21 4.23 0.61 -0.09
C VAL A 21 4.55 1.92 0.65
N PRO A 22 5.72 2.10 1.29
CA PRO A 22 6.02 3.36 2.00
C PRO A 22 6.10 4.57 1.06
N TYR A 23 6.65 4.42 -0.14
CA TYR A 23 6.68 5.52 -1.12
C TYR A 23 5.26 5.88 -1.58
N LEU A 24 4.42 4.87 -1.86
CA LEU A 24 3.04 5.11 -2.26
C LEU A 24 2.25 5.85 -1.16
N HIS A 25 2.50 5.51 0.11
CA HIS A 25 1.94 6.24 1.25
C HIS A 25 2.43 7.71 1.31
N GLN A 26 3.73 7.94 1.14
CA GLN A 26 4.31 9.27 1.15
C GLN A 26 3.76 10.15 0.02
N PHE A 27 3.62 9.59 -1.19
CA PHE A 27 3.02 10.30 -2.33
C PHE A 27 1.54 10.61 -2.08
N ALA A 28 0.78 9.68 -1.51
CA ALA A 28 -0.63 9.91 -1.17
C ALA A 28 -0.84 10.98 -0.09
N LYS A 29 0.15 11.22 0.77
CA LYS A 29 0.15 12.30 1.77
C LYS A 29 0.69 13.63 1.26
N SER A 30 1.34 13.65 0.09
CA SER A 30 1.87 14.88 -0.49
C SER A 30 0.71 15.80 -0.91
N ALA A 31 0.81 17.10 -0.58
CA ALA A 31 -0.20 18.10 -0.96
C ALA A 31 -0.43 18.21 -2.49
N LYS A 32 0.49 17.67 -3.30
CA LYS A 32 0.37 17.65 -4.76
C LYS A 32 -0.56 16.57 -5.31
N TYR A 33 -0.83 15.50 -4.57
CA TYR A 33 -1.56 14.35 -5.09
C TYR A 33 -2.64 13.90 -4.12
N SER A 34 -3.90 13.92 -4.56
CA SER A 34 -5.03 13.35 -3.84
C SER A 34 -5.51 12.10 -4.57
N PHE A 35 -5.18 10.92 -4.04
CA PHE A 35 -5.66 9.66 -4.57
C PHE A 35 -5.91 8.65 -3.46
N LYS A 36 -6.89 7.78 -3.67
CA LYS A 36 -7.19 6.63 -2.81
C LYS A 36 -6.49 5.41 -3.36
N TRP A 37 -5.74 4.71 -2.51
CA TRP A 37 -4.99 3.54 -2.91
C TRP A 37 -5.19 2.37 -1.96
N GLY A 38 -4.83 1.18 -2.44
CA GLY A 38 -4.82 -0.04 -1.65
C GLY A 38 -3.73 -1.02 -2.10
N ILE A 39 -3.59 -2.10 -1.33
CA ILE A 39 -2.65 -3.20 -1.62
C ILE A 39 -3.40 -4.51 -1.85
N ALA A 40 -2.86 -5.35 -2.73
CA ALA A 40 -3.43 -6.65 -3.05
C ALA A 40 -2.36 -7.75 -3.04
N GLY A 41 -2.79 -8.96 -2.70
CA GLY A 41 -1.93 -10.13 -2.59
C GLY A 41 -2.73 -11.39 -2.24
N ARG A 42 -2.06 -12.55 -2.30
CA ARG A 42 -2.69 -13.87 -2.15
C ARG A 42 -2.96 -14.28 -0.70
N SER A 43 -2.33 -13.63 0.27
CA SER A 43 -2.45 -13.97 1.70
C SER A 43 -2.77 -12.74 2.52
N LYS A 44 -3.94 -12.73 3.14
CA LYS A 44 -4.39 -11.67 4.06
C LYS A 44 -3.42 -11.46 5.21
N GLN A 45 -2.89 -12.55 5.79
CA GLN A 45 -1.90 -12.49 6.86
C GLN A 45 -0.63 -11.76 6.41
N LYS A 46 -0.09 -12.11 5.23
CA LYS A 46 1.11 -11.43 4.70
C LYS A 46 0.84 -9.96 4.40
N LEU A 47 -0.33 -9.60 3.87
CA LEU A 47 -0.71 -8.20 3.65
C LEU A 47 -0.76 -7.42 4.96
N ASN A 48 -1.37 -7.98 6.01
CA ASN A 48 -1.39 -7.36 7.33
C ASN A 48 0.01 -7.17 7.90
N ASN A 49 0.91 -8.14 7.72
CA ASN A 49 2.31 -8.01 8.13
C ASN A 49 3.01 -6.86 7.40
N VAL A 50 2.81 -6.71 6.09
CA VAL A 50 3.36 -5.59 5.32
C VAL A 50 2.86 -4.24 5.84
N LEU A 51 1.56 -4.13 6.16
CA LEU A 51 0.99 -2.91 6.73
C LEU A 51 1.60 -2.60 8.11
N SER A 52 1.71 -3.60 8.99
CA SER A 52 2.33 -3.44 10.31
C SER A 52 3.81 -3.11 10.25
N GLU A 53 4.57 -3.74 9.34
CA GLU A 53 5.99 -3.46 9.09
C GLU A 53 6.16 -2.03 8.55
N THR A 54 5.30 -1.62 7.62
CA THR A 54 5.33 -0.27 7.05
C THR A 54 5.01 0.76 8.13
N ALA A 55 3.95 0.58 8.92
CA ALA A 55 3.53 1.53 9.96
C ALA A 55 4.59 1.79 11.04
N LYS A 56 5.55 0.87 11.23
CA LYS A 56 6.69 1.07 12.14
C LYS A 56 7.82 1.92 11.53
N ARG A 57 7.82 2.12 10.20
CA ARG A 57 8.88 2.80 9.43
C ARG A 57 8.53 4.23 9.04
N ILE A 58 7.27 4.64 9.18
CA ILE A 58 6.73 5.94 8.74
C ILE A 58 5.90 6.61 9.82
#